data_AF-A0A2A4ZCW1-F1
#
_entry.id   AF-A0A2A4ZCW1-F1
#
_cell.length_a   1.000
_cell.length_b   1.000
_cell.length_c   1.000
_cell.angle_alpha   90.00
_cell.angle_beta   90.00
_cell.angle_gamma   90.00
#
_symmetry.space_group_name_H-M   'P 1'
#
loop_
_entity.id
_entity.type
_entity.pdbx_description
1 polymer ?
#
loop_
_entity_poly.entity_id
_entity_poly.type
_entity_poly.pdbx_seq_one_letter_code
_entity_poly.pdbx_strand_id
1 'polypeptide(L)' 'MTAGELRQFIERLERLDMEKKDLADQMKEVMAEAKGRGYDTKVIRKLVALRKRDKDDIAEEEAVLEMYKEALGM' A
#
# COMPACT_ATOMS: atom_id res chain seq x y z
N MET A 1 11.05 -24.36 29.18
CA MET A 1 10.47 -23.40 28.22
C MET A 1 9.03 -23.17 28.64
N THR A 2 8.77 -21.99 29.18
CA THR A 2 7.75 -21.76 30.21
C THR A 2 6.65 -20.83 29.70
N ALA A 3 5.41 -21.01 30.19
CA ALA A 3 4.22 -20.23 29.82
C ALA A 3 4.39 -18.69 29.78
N GLY A 4 5.38 -18.14 30.49
CA GLY A 4 5.72 -16.70 30.44
C GLY A 4 6.30 -16.22 29.10
N GLU A 5 7.06 -17.05 28.38
CA GLU A 5 7.62 -16.70 27.07
C GLU A 5 6.54 -16.63 25.99
N LEU A 6 5.64 -17.61 25.98
CA LEU A 6 4.46 -17.60 25.11
C LEU A 6 3.58 -16.36 25.37
N ARG A 7 3.37 -16.01 26.64
CA ARG A 7 2.61 -14.81 27.02
C ARG A 7 3.24 -13.53 26.48
N GLN A 8 4.55 -13.38 26.56
CA GLN A 8 5.26 -12.22 26.00
C GLN A 8 5.11 -12.09 24.48
N PHE A 9 5.14 -13.21 23.75
CA PHE A 9 4.89 -13.21 22.31
C PHE A 9 3.45 -12.79 21.98
N ILE A 10 2.46 -13.29 22.71
CA ILE A 10 1.04 -12.94 22.53
C ILE A 10 0.82 -11.45 22.78
N GLU A 11 1.26 -10.93 23.94
CA GLU A 11 1.08 -9.52 24.30
C GLU A 11 1.78 -8.59 23.29
N ARG A 12 2.92 -9.01 22.73
CA ARG A 12 3.61 -8.26 21.66
C ARG A 12 2.82 -8.26 20.35
N LEU A 13 2.22 -9.39 19.96
CA LEU A 13 1.39 -9.47 18.76
C LEU A 13 0.11 -8.65 18.90
N GLU A 14 -0.58 -8.73 20.05
CA GLU A 14 -1.80 -7.96 20.32
C GLU A 14 -1.53 -6.45 20.24
N ARG A 15 -0.39 -5.99 20.78
CA ARG A 15 0.02 -4.59 20.64
C ARG A 15 0.26 -4.21 19.18
N LEU A 16 0.96 -5.05 18.40
CA LEU A 16 1.19 -4.79 16.97
C LEU A 16 -0.12 -4.77 16.17
N ASP A 17 -1.10 -5.59 16.52
CA ASP A 17 -2.41 -5.59 15.89
C ASP A 17 -3.21 -4.32 16.21
N MET A 18 -3.12 -3.81 17.45
CA MET A 18 -3.67 -2.50 17.81
C MET A 18 -3.01 -1.37 17.01
N GLU A 19 -1.68 -1.33 16.97
CA GLU A 19 -0.92 -0.32 16.20
C GLU A 19 -1.29 -0.38 14.71
N LYS A 20 -1.43 -1.58 14.14
CA LYS A 20 -1.85 -1.76 12.75
C LYS A 20 -3.26 -1.25 12.50
N LYS A 21 -4.18 -1.43 13.44
CA LYS A 21 -5.55 -0.92 13.35
C LYS A 21 -5.55 0.61 13.38
N ASP A 22 -4.83 1.21 14.31
CA ASP A 22 -4.73 2.68 14.43
C ASP A 22 -4.14 3.30 13.16
N LEU A 23 -3.06 2.70 12.62
CA LEU A 23 -2.48 3.11 11.34
C LEU A 23 -3.46 2.97 10.18
N ALA A 24 -4.24 1.90 10.13
CA ALA A 24 -5.25 1.70 9.09
C ALA A 24 -6.36 2.76 9.16
N ASP A 25 -6.77 3.17 10.36
CA ASP A 25 -7.77 4.22 10.55
C ASP A 25 -7.21 5.60 10.18
N GLN A 26 -5.97 5.93 10.56
CA GLN A 26 -5.27 7.14 10.09
C GLN A 26 -5.17 7.18 8.54
N MET A 27 -4.86 6.06 7.90
CA MET A 27 -4.85 5.98 6.44
C MET A 27 -6.23 6.26 5.83
N LYS A 28 -7.32 5.82 6.46
CA LYS A 28 -8.69 6.13 5.98
C LYS A 28 -8.99 7.62 6.08
N GLU A 29 -8.59 8.27 7.16
CA GLU A 29 -8.77 9.72 7.36
C GLU A 29 -8.08 10.52 6.26
N VAL A 30 -6.82 10.21 5.94
CA VAL A 30 -6.08 10.85 4.84
C VAL A 30 -6.80 10.67 3.50
N MET A 31 -7.31 9.47 3.21
CA MET A 31 -8.04 9.21 1.97
C MET A 31 -9.40 9.93 1.94
N ALA A 32 -10.08 10.07 3.09
CA ALA A 32 -11.32 10.80 3.22
C ALA A 32 -11.09 12.32 3.02
N GLU A 33 -10.02 12.86 3.58
CA GLU A 33 -9.61 14.24 3.37
C GLU A 33 -9.30 14.52 1.89
N ALA A 34 -8.50 13.66 1.25
CA ALA A 34 -8.21 13.76 -0.18
C ALA A 34 -9.50 13.75 -1.03
N LYS A 35 -10.44 12.86 -0.70
CA LYS A 35 -11.76 12.82 -1.35
C LYS A 35 -12.55 14.11 -1.13
N GLY A 36 -12.57 14.64 0.09
CA GLY A 36 -13.26 15.89 0.42
C GLY A 36 -12.68 17.10 -0.32
N ARG A 37 -11.38 17.07 -0.64
CA ARG A 37 -10.70 18.06 -1.48
C ARG A 37 -10.87 17.85 -2.99
N GLY A 38 -11.60 16.80 -3.41
CA GLY A 38 -11.91 16.53 -4.81
C GLY A 38 -10.92 15.62 -5.55
N TYR A 39 -9.95 15.01 -4.86
CA TYR A 39 -9.01 14.08 -5.50
C TYR A 39 -9.62 12.69 -5.73
N ASP A 40 -9.23 12.03 -6.82
CA ASP A 40 -9.57 10.63 -7.04
C ASP A 40 -8.71 9.70 -6.17
N THR A 41 -9.34 9.18 -5.11
CA THR A 41 -8.73 8.22 -4.17
C THR A 41 -8.25 6.91 -4.82
N LYS A 42 -8.82 6.47 -5.95
CA LYS A 42 -8.33 5.29 -6.68
C LYS A 42 -7.00 5.61 -7.37
N VAL A 43 -6.88 6.79 -7.98
CA VAL A 43 -5.64 7.24 -8.62
C VAL A 43 -4.54 7.44 -7.57
N ILE A 44 -4.85 8.03 -6.42
CA ILE A 44 -3.88 8.17 -5.32
C ILE A 44 -3.33 6.79 -4.89
N ARG A 45 -4.19 5.78 -4.71
CA ARG A 45 -3.73 4.42 -4.35
C ARG A 45 -2.80 3.83 -5.42
N LYS A 46 -3.12 4.03 -6.70
CA LYS A 46 -2.26 3.60 -7.81
C LYS A 46 -0.90 4.29 -7.75
N LEU A 47 -0.87 5.60 -7.52
CA LEU A 47 0.39 6.35 -7.38
C LEU A 47 1.22 5.89 -6.19
N VAL A 48 0.60 5.66 -5.03
CA VAL A 48 1.31 5.13 -3.86
C VAL A 48 1.89 3.74 -4.14
N ALA A 49 1.15 2.86 -4.82
CA ALA A 49 1.65 1.54 -5.21
C ALA A 49 2.81 1.63 -6.21
N LEU A 50 2.68 2.49 -7.22
CA LEU A 50 3.73 2.74 -8.21
C LEU A 50 5.01 3.23 -7.53
N ARG A 51 4.91 4.19 -6.60
CA ARG A 51 6.06 4.76 -5.88
C ARG A 51 6.76 3.80 -4.92
N LYS A 52 6.19 2.62 -4.65
CA LYS A 52 6.83 1.57 -3.83
C LYS A 52 7.72 0.64 -4.65
N ARG A 53 7.59 0.65 -5.98
CA ARG A 53 8.37 -0.20 -6.89
C ARG A 53 9.72 0.45 -7.19
N ASP A 54 10.68 -0.38 -7.61
CA ASP A 54 11.93 0.13 -8.15
C ASP A 54 11.67 0.91 -9.45
N LYS A 55 12.46 1.96 -9.69
CA LYS A 55 12.28 2.80 -10.89
C LYS A 55 12.61 2.04 -12.17
N ASP A 56 13.59 1.15 -12.10
CA ASP A 56 14.02 0.35 -13.25
C ASP A 56 12.94 -0.68 -13.59
N ASP A 57 12.33 -1.32 -12.58
CA ASP A 57 11.19 -2.23 -12.76
C ASP A 57 9.97 -1.53 -13.38
N ILE A 58 9.75 -0.25 -13.07
CA ILE A 58 8.66 0.55 -13.66
C ILE A 58 8.97 0.83 -15.13
N ALA A 59 10.20 1.27 -15.42
CA ALA A 59 10.59 1.62 -16.78
C ALA A 59 10.56 0.41 -17.73
N GLU A 60 11.00 -0.76 -17.25
CA GLU A 60 10.93 -2.01 -18.02
C GLU A 60 9.48 -2.40 -18.32
N GLU A 61 8.59 -2.37 -17.32
CA GLU A 61 7.17 -2.69 -17.54
C GLU A 61 6.49 -1.69 -18.48
N GLU A 62 6.79 -0.39 -18.35
CA GLU A 62 6.26 0.64 -19.25
C GLU A 62 6.72 0.45 -20.69
N ALA A 63 7.99 0.09 -20.92
CA ALA A 63 8.51 -0.20 -22.25
C ALA A 63 7.81 -1.41 -22.89
N VAL A 64 7.59 -2.49 -22.13
CA VAL A 64 6.86 -3.67 -22.59
C VAL A 64 5.39 -3.35 -22.88
N LEU A 65 4.75 -2.59 -21.99
CA LEU A 65 3.36 -2.17 -22.17
C LEU A 65 3.18 -1.34 -23.44
N GLU A 66 4.10 -0.41 -23.71
CA GLU A 66 4.03 0.42 -24.91
C GLU A 66 4.18 -0.41 -26.19
N MET A 67 5.15 -1.34 -26.22
CA MET A 67 5.29 -2.29 -27.33
C MET A 67 4.00 -3.09 -27.58
N TYR A 68 3.30 -3.52 -26.52
CA TYR A 68 2.03 -4.23 -26.65
C TYR A 68 0.90 -3.33 -27.16
N LYS A 69 0.81 -2.07 -26.72
CA LYS A 69 -0.17 -1.13 -27.26
C LYS A 69 0.06 -0.86 -28.73
N GLU A 70 1.31 -0.63 -29.14
CA GLU A 70 1.67 -0.45 -30.54
C GLU A 70 1.25 -1.66 -31.39
N ALA A 71 1.54 -2.87 -30.92
CA ALA A 71 1.13 -4.10 -31.60
C ALA A 71 -0.40 -4.27 -31.69
N LEU A 72 -1.15 -3.69 -30.75
CA LEU A 72 -2.61 -3.70 -30.73
C LEU A 72 -3.25 -2.48 -31.41
N GLY A 73 -2.45 -1.50 -31.88
CA GLY A 73 -2.94 -0.26 -32.47
C GLY A 73 -3.67 0.66 -31.48
N MET A 74 -3.26 0.63 -30.20
CA MET A 74 -3.81 1.44 -29.11
C MET A 74 -3.01 2.71 -28.86
#